data_AF-A0A7C3IHR3-F1
#
_entry.id   AF-A0A7C3IHR3-F1
#
_cell.length_a   1.000
_cell.length_b   1.000
_cell.length_c   1.000
_cell.angle_alpha   90.00
_cell.angle_beta   90.00
_cell.angle_gamma   90.00
#
_symmetry.space_group_name_H-M   'P 1'
#
loop_
_entity.id
_entity.type
_entity.pdbx_description
1 polymer ?
#
loop_
_entity_poly.entity_id
_entity_poly.type
_entity_poly.pdbx_seq_one_letter_code
_entity_poly.pdbx_strand_id
1 'polypeptide(L)'
;MMSYGASDRAGWRRVDWAYDALGRCSRQTSYVLSNGVWVVTEDLKFVSDPVLFGRHIAELNATNLALVRSYVWGLDLSETLDGAGGVGGLLWVRIASGPGVGTHFVTYDGNGNVWQLVSATTGTETARYEYGPFGELLRTTGPAAVS
;
A
#
# COMPACT_ATOMS: atom_id res chain seq x y z
N MET A 1 -20.19 25.54 19.83
CA MET A 1 -19.03 25.42 18.92
C MET A 1 -17.91 24.77 19.72
N MET A 2 -17.62 23.48 19.49
CA MET A 2 -16.51 22.80 20.19
C MET A 2 -15.21 23.30 19.59
N SER A 3 -14.45 24.08 20.37
CA SER A 3 -13.11 24.51 20.02
C SER A 3 -12.12 23.49 20.56
N TYR A 4 -11.65 22.62 19.68
CA TYR A 4 -10.53 21.73 19.92
C TYR A 4 -9.24 22.57 20.04
N GLY A 5 -8.61 22.53 21.22
CA GLY A 5 -7.47 23.35 21.61
C GLY A 5 -6.16 22.83 21.01
N ALA A 6 -5.14 23.69 20.85
CA ALA A 6 -3.91 23.36 20.10
C ALA A 6 -3.17 22.08 20.56
N SER A 7 -3.38 21.59 21.79
CA SER A 7 -2.82 20.34 22.31
C SER A 7 -3.48 19.06 21.78
N ASP A 8 -4.73 19.11 21.29
CA ASP A 8 -5.44 17.93 20.75
C ASP A 8 -5.15 17.66 19.26
N ARG A 9 -4.40 18.57 18.62
CA ARG A 9 -4.08 18.54 17.19
C ARG A 9 -2.75 17.90 16.86
N ALA A 10 -1.90 17.69 17.86
CA ALA A 10 -0.63 17.00 17.70
C ALA A 10 -0.89 15.55 17.27
N GLY A 11 -0.51 15.23 16.03
CA GLY A 11 -0.68 13.88 15.48
C GLY A 11 -1.91 13.68 14.60
N TRP A 12 -2.71 14.72 14.33
CA TRP A 12 -3.75 14.63 13.30
C TRP A 12 -3.12 14.25 11.96
N ARG A 13 -3.78 13.32 11.27
CA ARG A 13 -3.41 12.86 9.94
C ARG A 13 -4.51 13.24 8.96
N ARG A 14 -4.12 13.54 7.73
CA ARG A 14 -5.04 13.74 6.60
C ARG A 14 -4.47 13.00 5.40
N VAL A 15 -5.34 12.41 4.59
CA VAL A 15 -4.96 11.80 3.32
C VAL A 15 -5.91 12.33 2.26
N ASP A 16 -5.35 12.93 1.22
CA ASP A 16 -6.10 13.41 0.05
C ASP A 16 -5.92 12.41 -1.10
N TRP A 17 -7.01 12.08 -1.79
CA TRP A 17 -7.03 11.11 -2.89
C TRP A 17 -7.50 11.79 -4.17
N ALA A 18 -6.82 11.49 -5.29
CA ALA A 18 -7.22 11.93 -6.62
C ALA A 18 -7.54 10.72 -7.50
N TYR A 19 -8.54 10.86 -8.36
CA TYR A 19 -9.01 9.80 -9.25
C TYR A 19 -8.94 10.25 -10.71
N ASP A 20 -8.68 9.29 -11.60
CA ASP A 20 -8.76 9.54 -13.04
C ASP A 20 -10.21 9.44 -13.56
N ALA A 21 -10.41 9.68 -14.86
CA ALA A 21 -11.72 9.65 -15.49
C ALA A 21 -12.40 8.26 -15.48
N LEU A 22 -11.65 7.19 -15.18
CA LEU A 22 -12.17 5.83 -15.04
C LEU A 22 -12.46 5.47 -13.57
N GLY A 23 -12.35 6.43 -12.66
CA GLY A 23 -12.59 6.22 -11.22
C GLY A 23 -11.46 5.50 -10.49
N ARG A 24 -10.28 5.38 -11.11
CA ARG A 24 -9.12 4.72 -10.48
C ARG A 24 -8.31 5.72 -9.69
N CYS A 25 -7.77 5.30 -8.56
CA CYS A 25 -6.87 6.15 -7.77
C CYS A 25 -5.62 6.49 -8.60
N SER A 26 -5.32 7.78 -8.74
CA SER A 26 -4.15 8.26 -9.49
C SER A 26 -3.13 8.95 -8.61
N ARG A 27 -3.53 9.42 -7.42
CA ARG A 27 -2.63 10.05 -6.45
C ARG A 27 -3.12 9.91 -5.02
N GLN A 28 -2.20 9.74 -4.09
CA GLN A 28 -2.42 9.85 -2.64
C GLN A 28 -1.44 10.87 -2.08
N THR A 29 -1.92 11.82 -1.29
CA THR A 29 -1.06 12.74 -0.54
C THR A 29 -1.40 12.66 0.94
N SER A 30 -0.44 12.18 1.74
CA SER A 30 -0.55 12.01 3.19
C SER A 30 0.06 13.22 3.90
N TYR A 31 -0.59 13.65 4.98
CA TYR A 31 -0.19 14.81 5.76
C TYR A 31 -0.15 14.51 7.25
N VAL A 32 0.73 15.20 7.96
CA VAL A 32 0.70 15.37 9.41
C VAL A 32 0.45 16.83 9.76
N LEU A 33 -0.37 17.07 10.77
CA LEU A 33 -0.50 18.40 11.35
C LEU A 33 0.67 18.63 12.32
N SER A 34 1.54 19.59 11.98
CA SER A 34 2.70 19.97 12.78
C SER A 34 2.72 21.49 12.96
N ASN A 35 2.82 21.96 14.20
CA ASN A 35 2.80 23.40 14.54
C ASN A 35 1.65 24.18 13.89
N GLY A 36 0.46 23.56 13.78
CA GLY A 36 -0.72 24.17 13.17
C GLY A 36 -0.72 24.22 11.63
N VAL A 37 0.28 23.61 10.97
CA VAL A 37 0.39 23.54 9.51
C VAL A 37 0.36 22.10 9.03
N TRP A 38 -0.39 21.83 7.96
CA TRP A 38 -0.38 20.53 7.29
C TRP A 38 0.91 20.36 6.49
N VAL A 39 1.74 19.41 6.90
CA VAL A 39 3.00 19.07 6.25
C VAL A 39 2.82 17.75 5.51
N VAL A 40 3.18 17.71 4.22
CA VAL A 40 3.18 16.50 3.41
C VAL A 40 4.21 15.51 3.98
N THR A 41 3.76 14.30 4.31
CA THR A 41 4.64 13.19 4.72
C THR A 41 4.89 12.21 3.59
N GLU A 42 3.94 12.08 2.66
CA GLU A 42 4.06 11.20 1.50
C GLU A 42 3.22 11.75 0.35
N ASP A 43 3.71 11.64 -0.87
CA ASP A 43 2.99 12.05 -2.07
C ASP A 43 3.29 11.06 -3.20
N LEU A 44 2.31 10.21 -3.50
CA LEU A 44 2.42 9.08 -4.40
C LEU A 44 1.56 9.29 -5.63
N LYS A 45 2.12 9.01 -6.81
CA LYS A 45 1.36 8.80 -8.04
C LYS A 45 1.23 7.32 -8.31
N PHE A 46 0.02 6.88 -8.61
CA PHE A 46 -0.26 5.49 -8.96
C PHE A 46 -0.26 5.32 -10.47
N VAL A 47 0.43 4.28 -10.95
CA VAL A 47 0.39 3.84 -12.33
C VAL A 47 -0.44 2.57 -12.39
N SER A 48 -1.50 2.60 -13.19
CA SER A 48 -2.39 1.46 -13.41
C SER A 48 -2.26 0.89 -14.80
N ASP A 49 -2.38 -0.43 -14.90
CA ASP A 49 -2.43 -1.13 -16.19
C ASP A 49 -3.90 -1.24 -16.65
N PRO A 50 -4.27 -0.69 -17.83
CA PRO A 50 -5.63 -0.81 -18.36
C PRO A 50 -6.01 -2.23 -18.79
N VAL A 51 -5.04 -3.09 -19.10
CA VAL A 51 -5.27 -4.50 -19.53
C VAL A 51 -5.41 -5.42 -18.32
N LEU A 52 -4.86 -5.03 -17.16
CA LEU A 52 -5.04 -5.73 -15.89
C LEU A 52 -6.15 -5.09 -15.03
N PHE A 53 -7.29 -4.79 -15.65
CA PHE A 53 -8.49 -4.30 -14.94
C PHE A 53 -8.26 -3.02 -14.11
N GLY A 54 -7.29 -2.20 -14.50
CA GLY A 54 -6.97 -0.96 -13.79
C GLY A 54 -6.14 -1.13 -12.52
N ARG A 55 -5.60 -2.33 -12.26
CA ARG A 55 -4.73 -2.59 -11.10
C ARG A 55 -3.51 -1.69 -11.08
N HIS A 56 -3.13 -1.26 -9.88
CA HIS A 56 -1.88 -0.54 -9.67
C HIS A 56 -0.68 -1.47 -9.88
N ILE A 57 0.23 -1.05 -10.74
CA ILE A 57 1.47 -1.77 -11.06
C ILE A 57 2.71 -1.05 -10.52
N ALA A 58 2.60 0.25 -10.25
CA ALA A 58 3.68 1.02 -9.65
C ALA A 58 3.17 2.22 -8.86
N GLU A 59 3.98 2.62 -7.90
CA GLU A 59 3.85 3.84 -7.13
C GLU A 59 5.12 4.65 -7.30
N LEU A 60 4.96 5.93 -7.64
CA LEU A 60 6.04 6.87 -7.89
C LEU A 60 5.96 8.02 -6.92
N ASN A 61 7.11 8.53 -6.48
CA ASN A 61 7.18 9.80 -5.77
C ASN A 61 6.65 10.92 -6.68
N ALA A 62 5.66 11.68 -6.22
CA ALA A 62 4.97 12.65 -7.08
C ALA A 62 5.87 13.79 -7.58
N THR A 63 6.93 14.12 -6.83
CA THR A 63 7.85 15.24 -7.10
C THR A 63 8.90 14.89 -8.15
N ASN A 64 9.53 13.73 -8.04
CA ASN A 64 10.67 13.35 -8.90
C ASN A 64 10.42 12.10 -9.76
N LEU A 65 9.23 11.50 -9.66
CA LEU A 65 8.83 10.27 -10.37
C LEU A 65 9.73 9.06 -10.09
N ALA A 66 10.53 9.11 -9.01
CA ALA A 66 11.31 7.95 -8.58
C ALA A 66 10.37 6.82 -8.16
N LEU A 67 10.71 5.59 -8.56
CA LEU A 67 9.96 4.40 -8.16
C LEU A 67 9.98 4.27 -6.63
N VAL A 68 8.81 4.09 -6.02
CA VAL A 68 8.64 3.78 -4.59
C VAL A 68 8.37 2.29 -4.43
N ARG A 69 7.36 1.78 -5.14
CA ARG A 69 6.96 0.36 -5.15
C ARG A 69 6.52 -0.07 -6.54
N SER A 70 6.73 -1.34 -6.89
CA SER A 70 6.11 -1.97 -8.06
C SER A 70 5.55 -3.34 -7.73
N TYR A 71 4.51 -3.73 -8.47
CA TYR A 71 3.71 -4.92 -8.21
C TYR A 71 3.63 -5.79 -9.45
N VAL A 72 3.58 -7.11 -9.26
CA VAL A 72 3.18 -8.02 -10.32
C VAL A 72 2.00 -8.85 -9.84
N TRP A 73 1.04 -8.97 -10.73
CA TRP A 73 -0.21 -9.67 -10.51
C TRP A 73 -0.25 -10.91 -11.40
N GLY A 74 -0.88 -11.96 -10.88
CA GLY A 74 -1.19 -13.19 -11.57
C GLY A 74 -2.67 -13.53 -11.42
N LEU A 75 -2.98 -14.82 -11.53
CA LEU A 75 -4.33 -15.32 -11.31
C LEU A 75 -4.72 -15.14 -9.85
N ASP A 76 -5.96 -14.74 -9.64
CA ASP A 76 -6.58 -14.60 -8.33
C ASP A 76 -7.13 -15.96 -7.86
N LEU A 77 -7.77 -16.00 -6.68
CA LEU A 77 -8.31 -17.25 -6.10
C LEU A 77 -9.32 -17.99 -6.99
N SER A 78 -9.90 -17.33 -7.99
CA SER A 78 -10.79 -17.97 -8.97
C SER A 78 -10.04 -18.65 -10.12
N GLU A 79 -8.70 -18.63 -10.09
CA GLU A 79 -7.82 -19.09 -11.17
C GLU A 79 -7.99 -18.30 -12.49
N THR A 80 -8.55 -17.09 -12.40
CA THR A 80 -8.64 -16.12 -13.49
C THR A 80 -7.99 -14.81 -13.07
N LEU A 81 -7.86 -13.84 -13.99
CA LEU A 81 -7.23 -12.56 -13.64
C LEU A 81 -8.15 -11.63 -12.83
N ASP A 82 -9.46 -11.87 -12.79
CA ASP A 82 -10.45 -10.97 -12.19
C ASP A 82 -11.72 -11.62 -11.60
N GLY A 83 -11.89 -12.94 -11.68
CA GLY A 83 -13.10 -13.62 -11.22
C GLY A 83 -13.36 -13.50 -9.71
N ALA A 84 -12.31 -13.28 -8.91
CA ALA A 84 -12.39 -12.91 -7.50
C ALA A 84 -12.02 -11.43 -7.25
N GLY A 85 -12.10 -10.59 -8.30
CA GLY A 85 -11.68 -9.18 -8.24
C GLY A 85 -10.19 -9.00 -7.97
N GLY A 86 -9.37 -10.05 -8.11
CA GLY A 86 -7.94 -10.00 -7.81
C GLY A 86 -7.44 -10.45 -6.48
N VAL A 87 -8.35 -10.88 -5.60
CA VAL A 87 -7.99 -11.37 -4.28
C VAL A 87 -7.10 -12.61 -4.41
N GLY A 88 -5.95 -12.63 -3.73
CA GLY A 88 -4.94 -13.68 -3.90
C GLY A 88 -4.03 -13.54 -5.13
N GLY A 89 -4.22 -12.51 -5.96
CA GLY A 89 -3.51 -12.39 -7.24
C GLY A 89 -2.18 -11.63 -7.23
N LEU A 90 -1.79 -10.94 -6.17
CA LEU A 90 -0.49 -10.26 -6.09
C LEU A 90 0.65 -11.29 -5.90
N LEU A 91 1.60 -11.36 -6.82
CA LEU A 91 2.68 -12.36 -6.78
C LEU A 91 3.92 -11.87 -6.04
N TRP A 92 4.34 -10.64 -6.33
CA TRP A 92 5.45 -10.00 -5.63
C TRP A 92 5.26 -8.49 -5.49
N VAL A 93 6.00 -7.91 -4.56
CA VAL A 93 6.20 -6.46 -4.44
C VAL A 93 7.69 -6.18 -4.47
N ARG A 94 8.10 -5.14 -5.20
CA ARG A 94 9.45 -4.59 -5.14
C ARG A 94 9.40 -3.23 -4.44
N ILE A 95 10.15 -3.13 -3.35
CA ILE A 95 10.33 -1.88 -2.59
C ILE A 95 11.66 -1.26 -3.06
N ALA A 96 11.61 -0.01 -3.52
CA ALA A 96 12.76 0.63 -4.15
C ALA A 96 13.78 1.19 -3.14
N SER A 97 13.36 1.52 -1.93
CA SER A 97 14.21 2.12 -0.90
C SER A 97 13.67 1.89 0.51
N GLY A 98 14.52 2.09 1.53
CA GLY A 98 14.15 1.96 2.94
C GLY A 98 14.46 0.58 3.53
N PRO A 99 14.01 0.31 4.77
CA PRO A 99 14.38 -0.89 5.51
C PRO A 99 14.02 -2.21 4.81
N GLY A 100 12.95 -2.21 4.01
CA GLY A 100 12.48 -3.36 3.25
C GLY A 100 12.92 -3.39 1.78
N VAL A 101 13.98 -2.68 1.40
CA VAL A 101 14.42 -2.62 -0.01
C VAL A 101 14.64 -4.01 -0.60
N GLY A 102 14.13 -4.24 -1.82
CA GLY A 102 14.23 -5.52 -2.52
C GLY A 102 12.89 -6.04 -3.03
N THR A 103 12.93 -7.22 -3.62
CA THR A 103 11.74 -7.94 -4.09
C THR A 103 11.29 -8.94 -3.02
N HIS A 104 9.99 -9.00 -2.77
CA HIS A 104 9.39 -9.92 -1.81
C HIS A 104 8.23 -10.68 -2.45
N PHE A 105 8.23 -12.00 -2.29
CA PHE A 105 7.09 -12.83 -2.62
C PHE A 105 5.98 -12.61 -1.61
N VAL A 106 4.75 -12.61 -2.12
CA VAL A 106 3.54 -12.39 -1.33
C VAL A 106 2.92 -13.74 -1.02
N THR A 107 2.53 -13.95 0.24
CA THR A 107 1.78 -15.13 0.65
C THR A 107 0.42 -14.75 1.22
N TYR A 108 -0.51 -15.70 1.20
CA TYR A 108 -1.91 -15.48 1.49
C TYR A 108 -2.44 -16.36 2.61
N ASP A 109 -3.41 -15.83 3.37
CA ASP A 109 -4.29 -16.65 4.19
C ASP A 109 -5.31 -17.41 3.31
N GLY A 110 -6.14 -18.26 3.93
CA GLY A 110 -7.16 -19.04 3.21
C GLY A 110 -8.25 -18.21 2.51
N ASN A 111 -8.32 -16.90 2.78
CA ASN A 111 -9.26 -15.97 2.16
C ASN A 111 -8.59 -15.09 1.08
N GLY A 112 -7.29 -15.27 0.82
CA GLY A 112 -6.56 -14.51 -0.17
C GLY A 112 -6.11 -13.12 0.30
N ASN A 113 -6.11 -12.86 1.62
CA ASN A 113 -5.52 -11.66 2.19
C ASN A 113 -4.01 -11.85 2.35
N VAL A 114 -3.23 -10.80 2.05
CA VAL A 114 -1.77 -10.83 2.24
C VAL A 114 -1.46 -10.91 3.73
N TRP A 115 -0.81 -11.97 4.19
CA TRP A 115 -0.45 -12.12 5.61
C TRP A 115 1.05 -12.14 5.87
N GLN A 116 1.87 -12.35 4.83
CA GLN A 116 3.32 -12.35 4.97
C GLN A 116 4.02 -11.95 3.66
N LEU A 117 5.17 -11.29 3.80
CA LEU A 117 6.12 -11.06 2.72
C LEU A 117 7.40 -11.86 2.98
N VAL A 118 7.94 -12.47 1.93
CA VAL A 118 9.17 -13.27 1.98
C VAL A 118 10.19 -12.71 1.01
N SER A 119 11.39 -12.41 1.49
CA SER A 119 12.50 -11.91 0.66
C SER A 119 12.79 -12.87 -0.49
N ALA A 120 12.75 -12.37 -1.72
CA ALA A 120 13.12 -13.17 -2.90
C ALA A 120 14.62 -13.48 -2.98
N THR A 121 15.43 -12.77 -2.19
CA THR A 121 16.89 -12.99 -2.13
C THR A 121 17.29 -14.01 -1.08
N THR A 122 16.64 -13.98 0.09
CA THR A 122 17.06 -14.77 1.26
C THR A 122 16.06 -15.85 1.66
N GLY A 123 14.83 -15.83 1.13
CA GLY A 123 13.76 -16.75 1.52
C GLY A 123 13.25 -16.55 2.95
N THR A 124 13.66 -15.46 3.62
CA THR A 124 13.25 -15.15 5.00
C THR A 124 12.06 -14.21 5.01
N GLU A 125 11.24 -14.32 6.05
CA GLU A 125 10.15 -13.38 6.30
C GLU A 125 10.65 -11.94 6.49
N THR A 126 9.99 -11.00 5.82
CA THR A 126 10.30 -9.56 5.86
C THR A 126 9.11 -8.71 6.27
N ALA A 127 7.89 -9.24 6.23
CA ALA A 127 6.71 -8.64 6.82
C ALA A 127 5.73 -9.73 7.27
N ARG A 128 4.96 -9.43 8.32
CA ARG A 128 3.81 -10.24 8.79
C ARG A 128 2.67 -9.34 9.19
N TYR A 129 1.49 -9.72 8.73
CA TYR A 129 0.23 -9.04 8.96
C TYR A 129 -0.76 -10.02 9.60
N GLU A 130 -1.47 -9.56 10.62
CA GLU A 130 -2.58 -10.29 11.20
C GLU A 130 -3.80 -9.40 11.22
N TYR A 131 -4.93 -9.97 10.82
CA TYR A 131 -6.18 -9.26 10.69
C TYR A 131 -7.21 -9.85 11.66
N GLY A 132 -8.10 -8.97 12.12
CA GLY A 132 -9.30 -9.38 12.81
C GLY A 132 -10.40 -9.79 11.83
N PRO A 133 -11.55 -10.24 12.35
CA PRO A 133 -12.62 -10.82 11.54
C PRO A 133 -13.25 -9.84 10.55
N PHE A 134 -13.03 -8.53 10.69
CA PHE A 134 -13.56 -7.50 9.78
C PHE A 134 -12.45 -6.85 8.94
N GLY A 135 -11.27 -7.46 8.87
CA GLY A 135 -10.15 -6.98 8.06
C GLY A 135 -9.34 -5.85 8.71
N GLU A 136 -9.60 -5.54 9.98
CA GLU A 136 -8.79 -4.59 10.74
C GLU A 136 -7.40 -5.18 11.05
N LEU A 137 -6.36 -4.37 10.88
CA LEU A 137 -4.98 -4.79 11.13
C LEU A 137 -4.72 -4.90 12.65
N LEU A 138 -4.54 -6.11 13.16
CA LEU A 138 -4.21 -6.39 14.57
C LEU A 138 -2.71 -6.33 14.82
N ARG A 139 -1.91 -6.77 13.85
CA ARG A 139 -0.45 -6.79 13.93
C ARG A 139 0.18 -6.50 12.59
N THR A 140 1.23 -5.69 12.62
CA THR A 140 2.13 -5.44 11.48
C THR A 140 3.56 -5.43 11.98
N THR A 141 4.41 -6.31 11.45
CA THR A 141 5.80 -6.46 11.89
C THR A 141 6.72 -6.75 10.72
N GLY A 142 7.93 -6.20 10.76
CA GLY A 142 9.02 -6.52 9.83
C GLY A 142 9.50 -5.31 9.03
N PRO A 143 10.72 -5.37 8.48
CA PRO A 143 11.32 -4.23 7.76
C PRO A 143 10.62 -3.88 6.44
N ALA A 144 9.92 -4.84 5.82
CA ALA A 144 9.09 -4.60 4.63
C ALA A 144 7.62 -4.31 4.97
N ALA A 145 7.25 -4.37 6.26
CA ALA A 145 5.95 -3.93 6.73
C ALA A 145 5.99 -2.40 6.81
N VAL A 146 5.47 -1.73 5.79
CA VAL A 146 5.39 -0.26 5.75
C VAL A 146 3.95 0.17 5.99
N SER A 147 3.79 1.12 6.92
CA SER A 147 2.53 1.79 7.30
C SER A 147 2.23 2.97 6.39
#